data_AF-A0A6B2SMQ7-F1
#
_entry.id   AF-A0A6B2SMQ7-F1
#
_cell.length_a   1.000
_cell.length_b   1.000
_cell.length_c   1.000
_cell.angle_alpha   90.00
_cell.angle_beta   90.00
_cell.angle_gamma   90.00
#
_symmetry.space_group_name_H-M   'P 1'
#
loop_
_entity.id
_entity.type
_entity.pdbx_description
1 polymer ?
#
loop_
_entity_poly.entity_id
_entity_poly.type
_entity_poly.pdbx_seq_one_letter_code
_entity_poly.pdbx_strand_id
1 'polypeptide(L)'
;MTVHSRKPAAEPSAALDRPQVTQLRLSAFAGHRAAVLPLGPMTLLTGPSGSGKSSALGAYEALARLCAGAELPDVFADPVACVPERARADGQRRRGFRIGCTVDGPAGP
;
A
#
# COMPACT_ATOMS: atom_id res chain seq x y z
N MET A 1 13.18 -5.28 3.96
CA MET A 1 11.99 -5.12 4.82
C MET A 1 11.41 -6.49 4.98
N THR A 2 11.30 -6.99 6.21
CA THR A 2 10.77 -8.33 6.46
C THR A 2 9.37 -8.16 7.03
N VAL A 3 8.42 -8.89 6.45
CA VAL A 3 7.04 -8.93 6.94
C VAL A 3 6.88 -10.23 7.70
N HIS A 4 6.62 -10.13 9.00
CA HIS A 4 6.28 -11.30 9.79
C HIS A 4 4.76 -11.47 9.75
N SER A 5 4.32 -12.49 9.02
CA SER A 5 2.92 -12.93 9.04
C SER A 5 2.82 -14.26 9.76
N ARG A 6 1.93 -14.36 10.74
CA ARG A 6 1.52 -15.66 11.27
C ARG A 6 0.61 -16.31 10.23
N LYS A 7 0.86 -17.58 9.87
CA LYS A 7 -0.03 -18.36 9.00
C LYS A 7 -1.41 -18.45 9.69
N PRO A 8 -2.54 -18.15 9.03
CA PRO A 8 -3.84 -18.31 9.67
C PRO A 8 -4.15 -19.81 9.80
N ALA A 9 -4.67 -20.20 10.96
CA ALA A 9 -5.51 -21.39 11.06
C ALA A 9 -6.89 -21.02 10.48
N ALA A 10 -7.40 -21.81 9.52
CA ALA A 10 -8.79 -21.71 9.05
C ALA A 10 -9.74 -22.21 10.15
N GLU A 11 -10.94 -21.69 10.46
CA GLU A 11 -11.72 -20.49 10.12
C GLU A 11 -12.76 -20.29 11.27
N PRO A 12 -13.47 -19.14 11.37
CA PRO A 12 -14.87 -19.18 10.94
C PRO A 12 -15.25 -17.97 10.07
N SER A 13 -15.69 -18.28 8.84
CA SER A 13 -16.72 -17.69 7.94
C SER A 13 -17.52 -16.41 8.29
N ALA A 14 -17.46 -15.85 9.50
CA ALA A 14 -18.10 -14.57 9.86
C ALA A 14 -17.25 -13.34 9.49
N ALA A 15 -15.95 -13.50 9.24
CA ALA A 15 -15.06 -12.39 8.87
C ALA A 15 -15.23 -11.91 7.40
N LEU A 16 -15.95 -12.68 6.58
CA LEU A 16 -16.14 -12.40 5.16
C LEU A 16 -17.22 -11.35 4.85
N ASP A 17 -17.98 -10.87 5.85
CA ASP A 17 -19.03 -9.86 5.62
C ASP A 17 -18.49 -8.42 5.47
N ARG A 18 -17.22 -8.17 5.80
CA ARG A 18 -16.62 -6.84 5.72
C ARG A 18 -15.44 -6.83 4.76
N PRO A 19 -15.35 -5.86 3.85
CA PRO A 19 -14.18 -5.68 3.00
C PRO A 19 -12.91 -5.47 3.82
N GLN A 20 -11.83 -6.18 3.47
CA GLN A 20 -10.53 -6.10 4.14
C GLN A 20 -9.42 -5.88 3.13
N VAL A 21 -8.49 -4.99 3.44
CA VAL A 21 -7.28 -4.84 2.62
C VAL A 21 -6.35 -6.02 2.90
N THR A 22 -6.13 -6.88 1.89
CA THR A 22 -5.29 -8.08 2.02
C THR A 22 -3.89 -7.89 1.43
N GLN A 23 -3.70 -6.88 0.58
CA GLN A 23 -2.40 -6.56 -0.01
C GLN A 23 -2.24 -5.05 -0.19
N LEU A 24 -1.05 -4.53 0.11
CA LEU A 24 -0.60 -3.20 -0.29
C LEU A 24 0.39 -3.33 -1.45
N ARG A 25 0.15 -2.61 -2.55
CA ARG A 25 0.94 -2.67 -3.79
C ARG A 25 1.64 -1.33 -4.04
N LEU A 26 2.96 -1.33 -3.88
CA LEU A 26 3.83 -0.17 -4.07
C LEU A 26 4.66 -0.37 -5.34
N SER A 27 4.03 -0.13 -6.49
CA SER A 27 4.63 -0.38 -7.81
C SER A 27 5.78 0.57 -8.09
N ALA A 28 5.61 1.85 -7.77
CA ALA A 28 6.64 2.88 -7.83
C ALA A 28 6.30 3.97 -6.84
N PHE A 29 6.82 3.95 -5.61
CA PHE A 29 6.48 4.93 -4.58
C PHE A 29 7.63 5.13 -3.60
N ALA A 30 8.13 6.36 -3.48
CA ALA A 30 9.32 6.69 -2.69
C ALA A 30 10.48 5.69 -2.98
N GLY A 31 10.99 5.02 -1.94
CA GLY A 31 12.01 3.98 -2.06
C GLY A 31 11.53 2.64 -2.63
N HIS A 32 10.22 2.39 -2.72
CA HIS A 32 9.66 1.08 -3.12
C HIS A 32 9.56 0.91 -4.64
N ARG A 33 9.83 -0.31 -5.11
CA ARG A 33 9.68 -0.76 -6.50
C ARG A 33 9.06 -2.13 -6.55
N ALA A 34 7.97 -2.25 -7.31
CA ALA A 34 7.27 -3.51 -7.52
C ALA A 34 7.02 -4.30 -6.21
N ALA A 35 6.83 -3.59 -5.09
CA ALA A 35 6.67 -4.23 -3.79
C ALA A 35 5.20 -4.59 -3.56
N VAL A 36 4.96 -5.81 -3.10
CA VAL A 36 3.65 -6.29 -2.65
C VAL A 36 3.81 -6.73 -1.21
N LEU A 37 3.08 -6.07 -0.32
CA LEU A 37 3.09 -6.34 1.12
C LEU A 37 1.78 -7.06 1.47
N PRO A 38 1.81 -8.34 1.84
CA PRO A 38 0.62 -9.03 2.31
C PRO A 38 0.20 -8.45 3.67
N LEU A 39 -1.10 -8.24 3.84
CA LEU A 39 -1.72 -7.77 5.08
C LEU A 39 -2.66 -8.86 5.60
N GLY A 40 -2.41 -9.29 6.83
CA GLY A 40 -3.35 -10.09 7.60
C GLY A 40 -3.99 -9.29 8.73
N PRO A 41 -4.82 -9.93 9.58
CA PRO A 41 -5.50 -9.29 10.71
C PRO A 41 -4.55 -8.50 11.62
N MET A 42 -3.31 -8.97 11.75
CA MET A 42 -2.21 -8.24 12.36
C MET A 42 -0.96 -8.42 11.49
N THR A 43 -0.35 -7.30 11.10
CA THR A 43 0.87 -7.29 10.28
C THR A 43 1.90 -6.38 10.93
N LEU A 44 3.09 -6.92 11.23
CA LEU A 44 4.21 -6.14 11.75
C LEU A 44 5.27 -5.92 10.66
N LEU A 45 5.57 -4.66 10.38
CA LEU A 45 6.60 -4.27 9.41
C LEU A 45 7.93 -4.04 10.14
N THR A 46 8.96 -4.84 9.83
CA THR A 46 10.28 -4.74 10.47
C THR A 46 11.41 -4.55 9.44
N GLY A 47 12.56 -4.10 9.93
CA GLY A 47 13.78 -3.93 9.14
C GLY A 47 14.54 -2.64 9.47
N PRO A 48 15.73 -2.43 8.86
CA PRO A 48 16.61 -1.30 9.15
C PRO A 48 15.93 0.07 8.97
N SER A 49 16.48 1.11 9.59
CA SER A 49 16.11 2.50 9.28
C SER A 49 16.29 2.78 7.78
N GLY A 50 15.40 3.57 7.19
CA GLY A 50 15.42 3.85 5.75
C GLY A 50 14.89 2.72 4.84
N SER A 51 14.55 1.53 5.35
CA SER A 51 14.00 0.42 4.54
C SER A 51 12.58 0.64 3.98
N GLY A 52 11.99 1.83 4.16
CA GLY A 52 10.69 2.18 3.59
C GLY A 52 9.47 1.77 4.42
N LYS A 53 9.62 1.40 5.69
CA LYS A 53 8.47 1.04 6.55
C LYS A 53 7.47 2.19 6.70
N SER A 54 7.96 3.39 7.04
CA SER A 54 7.10 4.58 7.20
C SER A 54 6.46 5.01 5.89
N SER A 55 7.18 4.91 4.76
CA SER A 55 6.57 5.20 3.45
C SER A 55 5.53 4.16 3.05
N ALA A 56 5.70 2.89 3.42
CA ALA A 56 4.66 1.87 3.20
C ALA A 56 3.38 2.18 4.00
N LEU A 57 3.52 2.54 5.28
CA LEU A 57 2.35 2.94 6.09
C LEU A 57 1.72 4.25 5.60
N GLY A 58 2.53 5.23 5.18
CA GLY A 58 2.03 6.47 4.59
C GLY A 58 1.26 6.24 3.28
N ALA A 59 1.68 5.27 2.46
CA ALA A 59 0.91 4.89 1.26
C ALA A 59 -0.44 4.24 1.64
N TYR A 60 -0.48 3.42 2.68
CA TYR A 60 -1.72 2.84 3.19
C TYR A 60 -2.67 3.92 3.72
N GLU A 61 -2.15 4.87 4.52
CA GLU A 61 -2.91 6.03 4.99
C GLU A 61 -3.45 6.86 3.83
N ALA A 62 -2.62 7.13 2.82
CA ALA A 62 -3.02 7.89 1.64
C ALA A 62 -4.19 7.21 0.91
N LEU A 63 -4.11 5.89 0.68
CA LEU A 63 -5.21 5.13 0.09
C LEU A 63 -6.48 5.20 0.94
N ALA A 64 -6.36 5.05 2.26
CA ALA A 64 -7.51 5.14 3.16
C ALA A 64 -8.18 6.52 3.11
N ARG A 65 -7.40 7.60 3.07
CA ARG A 65 -7.90 8.98 2.97
C ARG A 65 -8.57 9.24 1.62
N LEU A 66 -7.96 8.81 0.52
CA LEU A 66 -8.56 8.92 -0.82
C LEU A 66 -9.89 8.17 -0.90
N CYS A 67 -9.96 6.95 -0.38
CA CYS A 67 -11.20 6.17 -0.32
C CYS A 67 -12.26 6.83 0.57
N ALA A 68 -11.86 7.61 1.57
CA ALA A 68 -12.76 8.40 2.40
C ALA A 68 -13.22 9.72 1.73
N GLY A 69 -12.80 9.98 0.49
CA GLY A 69 -13.19 11.16 -0.29
C GLY A 69 -12.27 12.38 -0.12
N ALA A 70 -11.09 12.22 0.47
CA ALA A 70 -10.10 13.30 0.50
C ALA A 70 -9.56 13.58 -0.91
N GLU A 71 -9.34 14.86 -1.22
CA GLU A 71 -8.80 15.28 -2.50
C GLU A 71 -7.28 15.01 -2.60
N LEU A 72 -6.80 14.84 -3.82
CA LEU A 72 -5.40 14.50 -4.09
C LEU A 72 -4.38 15.47 -3.45
N PRO A 73 -4.58 16.81 -3.50
CA PRO A 73 -3.66 17.78 -2.88
C PRO A 73 -3.62 17.71 -1.35
N ASP A 74 -4.72 17.31 -0.70
CA ASP A 74 -4.79 17.21 0.76
C ASP A 74 -4.08 15.95 1.26
N VAL A 75 -4.10 14.89 0.46
CA VAL A 75 -3.45 13.62 0.77
C VAL A 75 -1.95 13.69 0.50
N PHE A 76 -1.55 14.32 -0.61
CA PHE A 76 -0.14 14.45 -1.01
C PHE A 76 0.26 15.92 -1.07
N ALA A 77 0.69 16.47 0.07
CA ALA A 77 1.19 17.84 0.15
C ALA A 77 2.43 18.07 -0.76
N ASP A 78 3.30 17.07 -0.87
CA ASP A 78 4.39 17.03 -1.85
C ASP A 78 4.34 15.73 -2.67
N PRO A 79 3.62 15.73 -3.81
CA PRO A 79 3.53 14.58 -4.69
C PRO A 79 4.87 14.21 -5.34
N VAL A 80 5.78 15.19 -5.51
CA VAL A 80 7.07 14.97 -6.17
C VAL A 80 7.99 14.14 -5.28
N ALA A 81 7.98 14.37 -3.97
CA ALA A 81 8.70 13.53 -3.00
C ALA A 81 8.25 12.06 -3.01
N CYS A 82 7.01 11.79 -3.44
CA CYS A 82 6.48 10.43 -3.58
C CYS A 82 6.97 9.74 -4.86
N VAL A 83 7.42 10.50 -5.85
CA VAL A 83 7.96 9.97 -7.12
C VAL A 83 9.35 9.43 -6.88
N PRO A 84 9.60 8.17 -7.19
CA PRO A 84 10.94 7.65 -7.03
C PRO A 84 11.99 8.23 -7.98
N GLU A 85 13.22 8.43 -7.51
CA GLU A 85 14.34 8.96 -8.32
C GLU A 85 14.54 8.22 -9.65
N ARG A 86 14.47 6.88 -9.62
CA ARG A 86 14.60 6.00 -10.79
C ARG A 86 13.26 5.60 -11.43
N ALA A 87 12.17 6.32 -11.14
CA ALA A 87 10.89 6.05 -11.79
C ALA A 87 11.03 6.25 -13.31
N ARG A 88 10.73 5.21 -14.09
CA ARG A 88 10.67 5.35 -15.55
C ARG A 88 9.55 6.31 -15.89
N ALA A 89 9.83 7.20 -16.83
CA ALA A 89 8.79 8.06 -17.35
C ALA A 89 7.71 7.22 -18.06
N ASP A 90 6.45 7.65 -17.96
CA ASP A 90 5.35 7.02 -18.68
C ASP A 90 5.47 7.27 -20.19
N GLY A 91 4.52 6.75 -20.99
CA GLY A 91 4.50 6.95 -22.44
C GLY A 91 4.41 8.43 -22.87
N GLN A 92 4.04 9.32 -21.94
CA GLN A 92 3.99 10.77 -22.14
C GLN A 92 5.21 11.49 -21.54
N ARG A 93 6.27 10.75 -21.18
CA ARG A 93 7.50 11.25 -20.53
C ARG A 93 7.29 11.90 -19.16
N ARG A 94 6.13 11.73 -18.54
CA ARG A 94 5.87 12.21 -17.18
C ARG A 94 6.38 11.20 -16.17
N ARG A 95 6.88 11.69 -15.04
CA ARG A 95 7.26 10.84 -13.91
C ARG A 95 6.16 10.92 -12.87
N GLY A 96 5.83 9.77 -12.30
CA GLY A 96 4.78 9.65 -11.30
C GLY A 96 5.05 8.48 -10.37
N PHE A 97 4.20 8.37 -9.35
CA PHE A 97 4.17 7.24 -8.46
C PHE A 97 2.90 6.43 -8.66
N ARG A 98 2.93 5.17 -8.25
CA ARG A 98 1.79 4.25 -8.28
C ARG A 98 1.73 3.45 -6.99
N ILE A 99 0.64 3.65 -6.28
CA ILE A 99 0.23 2.90 -5.10
C ILE A 99 -1.15 2.30 -5.35
N GLY A 100 -1.46 1.21 -4.68
CA GLY A 100 -2.77 0.58 -4.72
C GLY A 100 -2.87 -0.50 -3.67
N CYS A 101 -4.03 -1.13 -3.56
CA CYS A 101 -4.25 -2.24 -2.66
C CYS A 101 -5.17 -3.29 -3.31
N THR A 102 -5.18 -4.48 -2.74
CA THR A 102 -6.19 -5.50 -3.01
C THR A 102 -7.12 -5.54 -1.80
N VAL A 103 -8.42 -5.47 -2.04
CA VAL A 103 -9.45 -5.58 -1.01
C VAL A 103 -10.18 -6.89 -1.27
N ASP A 104 -10.31 -7.73 -0.26
CA ASP A 104 -11.10 -8.96 -0.33
C ASP A 104 -12.40 -8.78 0.47
N GLY A 105 -13.49 -9.43 0.07
CA GLY A 105 -14.80 -9.27 0.70
C GLY A 105 -15.93 -9.93 -0.10
N PRO A 106 -17.21 -9.69 0.27
CA PRO A 106 -18.36 -10.37 -0.34
C PRO A 106 -18.49 -10.15 -1.86
N ALA A 107 -17.99 -9.01 -2.36
CA ALA A 107 -18.02 -8.66 -3.77
C ALA A 107 -16.86 -9.27 -4.58
N GLY A 108 -15.96 -10.02 -3.92
CA GLY A 108 -14.70 -10.49 -4.50
C GLY A 108 -13.58 -9.46 -4.46
N PRO A 109 -12.39 -9.82 -5.01
CA PRO A 109 -11.21 -8.95 -5.08
C PRO A 109 -11.23 -7.90 -6.21
#